data_AF-A0AB36FU20-F1
#
_entry.id   AF-A0AB36FU20-F1
#
_cell.length_a   1.000
_cell.length_b   1.000
_cell.length_c   1.000
_cell.angle_alpha   90.00
_cell.angle_beta   90.00
_cell.angle_gamma   90.00
#
_symmetry.space_group_name_H-M   'P 1'
#
loop_
_entity.id
_entity.type
_entity.pdbx_description
1 polymer ?
#
loop_
_entity_poly.entity_id
_entity_poly.type
_entity_poly.pdbx_seq_one_letter_code
_entity_poly.pdbx_strand_id
1 'polypeptide(L)'
;MDIKFTLQDIDGNEYTEDQLELLMTSLDLTDCSELESHLVKIAEASLIEYLEMLIGKGMSNRADESKQDRLFYLIKKFYSPYLPSDDEVSTVFQLTSTQSRTLLRNTLSRYRTRLSNELQKTLTSTFRSAQSTNSGYDLTIASDVFVEQFNLIVAKEGAGYNPVKKKSVGSKLYFMSTDTYNALENHFGG
;
A
#
# COMPACT_ATOMS: atom_id res chain seq x y z
N MET A 1 -4.76 -0.01 30.05
CA MET A 1 -3.66 0.98 30.09
C MET A 1 -3.89 1.93 28.94
N ASP A 2 -3.90 3.23 29.20
CA ASP A 2 -4.04 4.29 28.19
C ASP A 2 -2.66 4.94 28.02
N ILE A 3 -2.13 4.99 26.80
CA ILE A 3 -0.83 5.61 26.50
C ILE A 3 -1.13 6.83 25.63
N LYS A 4 -0.87 8.03 26.15
CA LYS A 4 -1.06 9.30 25.45
C LYS A 4 0.24 10.09 25.52
N PHE A 5 0.65 10.61 24.37
CA PHE A 5 1.73 11.57 24.24
C PHE A 5 1.39 12.49 23.07
N THR A 6 1.91 13.70 23.14
CA THR A 6 1.80 14.74 22.15
C THR A 6 3.19 15.05 21.60
N LEU A 7 3.26 15.76 20.48
CA LEU A 7 4.55 16.24 19.97
C LEU A 7 5.25 17.19 20.97
N GLN A 8 4.51 17.82 21.88
CA GLN A 8 5.09 18.68 22.93
C GLN A 8 5.81 17.86 24.02
N ASP A 9 5.54 16.56 24.14
CA ASP A 9 6.20 15.65 25.08
C ASP A 9 7.53 15.09 24.53
N ILE A 10 7.81 15.34 23.25
CA ILE A 10 9.04 15.00 22.54
C ILE A 10 10.03 16.15 22.81
N ASP A 11 11.25 15.84 23.26
CA ASP A 11 12.21 16.85 23.75
C ASP A 11 12.50 17.86 22.64
N GLY A 12 12.42 19.16 22.96
CA GLY A 12 12.09 20.25 22.03
C GLY A 12 13.09 20.58 20.92
N ASN A 13 14.05 19.69 20.62
CA ASN A 13 15.01 19.80 19.53
C ASN A 13 14.88 18.69 18.47
N GLU A 14 13.88 17.81 18.58
CA GLU A 14 13.76 16.63 17.72
C GLU A 14 13.00 16.90 16.40
N TYR A 15 12.30 18.04 16.31
CA TYR A 15 11.70 18.53 15.07
C TYR A 15 11.64 20.07 14.99
N THR A 16 11.76 20.63 13.77
CA THR A 16 11.58 22.07 13.46
C THR A 16 10.27 22.33 12.74
N GLU A 17 9.84 23.60 12.64
CA GLU A 17 8.68 23.99 11.80
C GLU A 17 8.88 23.55 10.34
N ASP A 18 10.05 23.77 9.76
CA ASP A 18 10.39 23.29 8.41
C ASP A 18 10.25 21.77 8.26
N GLN A 19 10.60 20.99 9.30
CA GLN A 19 10.45 19.54 9.28
C GLN A 19 8.99 19.11 9.36
N LEU A 20 8.14 19.85 10.07
CA LEU A 20 6.70 19.61 10.09
C LEU A 20 6.06 19.93 8.74
N GLU A 21 6.46 21.02 8.09
CA GLU A 21 6.00 21.34 6.73
C GLU A 21 6.42 20.28 5.71
N LEU A 22 7.67 19.81 5.79
CA LEU A 22 8.16 18.73 4.94
C LEU A 22 7.42 17.42 5.22
N LEU A 23 7.09 17.13 6.47
CA LEU A 23 6.33 15.95 6.86
C LEU A 23 4.91 16.01 6.31
N MET A 24 4.21 17.14 6.44
CA MET A 24 2.88 17.33 5.86
C MET A 24 2.91 17.14 4.34
N THR A 25 3.89 17.74 3.66
CA THR A 25 4.09 17.55 2.22
C THR A 25 4.34 16.09 1.85
N SER A 26 5.12 15.37 2.66
CA SER A 26 5.44 13.95 2.43
C SER A 26 4.22 13.03 2.63
N LEU A 27 3.28 13.43 3.48
CA LEU A 27 2.05 12.69 3.74
C LEU A 27 0.87 13.16 2.88
N ASP A 28 1.11 14.08 1.94
CA ASP A 28 0.09 14.71 1.09
C ASP A 28 -1.04 15.37 1.91
N LEU A 29 -0.67 16.01 3.02
CA LEU A 29 -1.60 16.66 3.94
C LEU A 29 -1.59 18.18 3.73
N THR A 30 -2.79 18.75 3.61
CA THR A 30 -2.98 20.22 3.53
C THR A 30 -3.41 20.85 4.85
N ASP A 31 -3.85 20.05 5.83
CA ASP A 31 -4.33 20.53 7.13
C ASP A 31 -3.52 19.89 8.28
N CYS A 32 -3.01 20.74 9.18
CA CYS A 32 -2.31 20.32 10.39
C CYS A 32 -3.19 19.47 11.31
N SER A 33 -4.51 19.62 11.28
CA SER A 33 -5.43 18.81 12.10
C SER A 33 -5.42 17.33 11.68
N GLU A 34 -5.15 17.05 10.40
CA GLU A 34 -5.04 15.69 9.89
C GLU A 34 -3.70 15.05 10.26
N LEU A 35 -2.65 15.85 10.43
CA LEU A 35 -1.31 15.39 10.77
C LEU A 35 -1.29 14.62 12.09
N GLU A 36 -1.97 15.13 13.12
CA GLU A 36 -2.02 14.47 14.42
C GLU A 36 -2.64 13.06 14.31
N SER A 37 -3.76 12.93 13.61
CA SER A 37 -4.42 11.64 13.36
C SER A 37 -3.52 10.66 12.60
N HIS A 38 -2.75 11.15 11.61
CA HIS A 38 -1.80 10.34 10.85
C HIS A 38 -0.63 9.87 11.73
N LEU A 39 -0.07 10.77 12.53
CA LEU A 39 1.01 10.46 13.46
C LEU A 39 0.58 9.47 14.54
N VAL A 40 -0.64 9.58 15.07
CA VAL A 40 -1.18 8.59 16.02
C VAL A 40 -1.22 7.20 15.40
N LYS A 41 -1.67 7.06 14.15
CA LYS A 41 -1.68 5.76 13.45
C LYS A 41 -0.27 5.20 13.22
N ILE A 42 0.70 6.07 12.87
CA ILE A 42 2.11 5.68 12.69
C ILE A 42 2.75 5.27 14.02
N ALA A 43 2.47 6.00 15.09
CA ALA A 43 2.89 5.69 16.44
C ALA A 43 2.33 4.34 16.90
N GLU A 44 1.04 4.09 16.68
CA GLU A 44 0.41 2.80 16.97
C GLU A 44 1.07 1.66 16.20
N ALA A 45 1.34 1.84 14.90
CA ALA A 45 2.02 0.85 14.08
C ALA A 45 3.41 0.51 14.66
N SER A 46 4.17 1.54 15.01
CA SER A 46 5.52 1.42 15.57
C SER A 46 5.49 0.76 16.95
N LEU A 47 4.55 1.13 17.82
CA LEU A 47 4.39 0.53 19.13
C LEU A 47 4.08 -0.97 19.02
N ILE A 48 3.20 -1.38 18.09
CA ILE A 48 2.89 -2.79 17.87
C ILE A 48 4.12 -3.56 17.38
N GLU A 49 4.93 -2.96 16.48
CA GLU A 49 6.21 -3.54 16.05
C GLU A 49 7.10 -3.85 17.26
N TYR A 50 7.29 -2.88 18.16
CA TYR A 50 8.08 -3.06 19.38
C TYR A 50 7.47 -4.06 20.36
N LEU A 51 6.15 -4.07 20.55
CA LEU A 51 5.49 -5.05 21.42
C LEU A 51 5.69 -6.48 20.93
N GLU A 52 5.58 -6.72 19.63
CA GLU A 52 5.80 -8.03 19.02
C GLU A 52 7.26 -8.48 19.18
N MET A 53 8.21 -7.56 19.07
CA MET A 53 9.63 -7.84 19.36
C MET A 53 9.84 -8.22 20.83
N LEU A 54 9.25 -7.47 21.77
CA LEU A 54 9.41 -7.65 23.21
C LEU A 54 8.77 -8.95 23.73
N ILE A 55 7.67 -9.40 23.11
CA ILE A 55 6.93 -10.62 23.51
C ILE A 55 7.56 -11.89 22.89
N GLY A 56 8.67 -11.77 22.17
CA GLY A 56 9.52 -12.91 21.83
C GLY A 56 9.43 -13.39 20.37
N LYS A 57 8.84 -12.62 19.44
CA LYS A 57 9.12 -12.85 18.02
C LYS A 57 10.57 -12.51 17.64
N GLY A 58 11.26 -11.73 18.49
CA GLY A 58 12.60 -11.23 18.23
C GLY A 58 12.61 -10.13 17.15
N MET A 59 13.75 -9.49 16.99
CA MET A 59 13.97 -8.56 15.88
C MET A 59 14.24 -9.34 14.60
N SER A 60 13.72 -8.88 13.47
CA SER A 60 14.10 -9.40 12.16
C SER A 60 15.63 -9.32 11.98
N ASN A 61 16.23 -10.41 11.47
CA ASN A 61 17.69 -10.56 11.40
C ASN A 61 18.30 -9.87 10.18
N ARG A 62 17.47 -9.47 9.21
CA ARG A 62 17.89 -8.82 7.97
C ARG A 62 17.18 -7.48 7.84
N ALA A 63 17.90 -6.45 7.37
CA ALA A 63 17.34 -5.11 7.18
C ALA A 63 16.06 -5.13 6.29
N ASP A 64 16.02 -5.98 5.27
CA ASP A 64 14.86 -6.11 4.39
C ASP A 64 13.66 -6.78 5.06
N GLU A 65 13.89 -7.67 6.02
CA GLU A 65 12.82 -8.26 6.82
C GLU A 65 12.23 -7.22 7.78
N SER A 66 13.07 -6.40 8.41
CA SER A 66 12.61 -5.30 9.27
C SER A 66 11.76 -4.28 8.50
N LYS A 67 12.14 -3.95 7.25
CA LYS A 67 11.31 -3.09 6.39
C LYS A 67 9.95 -3.71 6.06
N GLN A 68 9.91 -5.02 5.83
CA GLN A 68 8.65 -5.74 5.59
C GLN A 68 7.76 -5.77 6.83
N ASP A 69 8.34 -5.98 8.02
CA ASP A 69 7.60 -5.94 9.29
C ASP A 69 6.98 -4.55 9.47
N ARG A 70 7.77 -3.49 9.28
CA ARG A 70 7.31 -2.11 9.39
C ARG A 70 6.21 -1.78 8.40
N LEU A 71 6.40 -2.12 7.11
CA LEU A 71 5.37 -1.88 6.10
C LEU A 71 4.09 -2.66 6.43
N PHE A 72 4.21 -3.88 6.94
CA PHE A 72 3.05 -4.65 7.39
C PHE A 72 2.26 -3.91 8.48
N TYR A 73 2.90 -3.42 9.54
CA TYR A 73 2.18 -2.71 10.61
C TYR A 73 1.60 -1.37 10.13
N LEU A 74 2.32 -0.64 9.28
CA LEU A 74 1.79 0.57 8.63
C LEU A 74 0.57 0.25 7.76
N ILE A 75 0.57 -0.84 6.98
CA ILE A 75 -0.62 -1.25 6.23
C ILE A 75 -1.81 -1.49 7.17
N LYS A 76 -1.60 -2.17 8.30
CA LYS A 76 -2.70 -2.51 9.22
C LYS A 76 -3.27 -1.29 9.96
N LYS A 77 -2.47 -0.25 10.19
CA LYS A 77 -2.86 0.89 11.05
C LYS A 77 -3.03 2.20 10.32
N PHE A 78 -2.20 2.46 9.34
CA PHE A 78 -2.14 3.72 8.61
C PHE A 78 -2.91 3.65 7.29
N TYR A 79 -2.59 2.68 6.42
CA TYR A 79 -3.20 2.57 5.08
C TYR A 79 -4.53 1.80 5.03
N SER A 80 -4.85 1.06 6.10
CA SER A 80 -6.08 0.28 6.19
C SER A 80 -7.31 1.15 5.88
N PRO A 81 -8.24 0.68 5.03
CA PRO A 81 -8.43 -0.71 4.62
C PRO A 81 -7.77 -1.10 3.29
N TYR A 82 -6.85 -0.30 2.76
CA TYR A 82 -6.20 -0.51 1.47
C TYR A 82 -4.69 -0.75 1.61
N LEU A 83 -4.06 -1.12 0.50
CA LEU A 83 -2.60 -1.19 0.37
C LEU A 83 -2.08 0.14 -0.17
N PRO A 84 -0.88 0.59 0.28
CA PRO A 84 -0.23 1.75 -0.28
C PRO A 84 0.24 1.51 -1.72
N SER A 85 0.32 2.58 -2.48
CA SER A 85 0.96 2.68 -3.78
C SER A 85 2.49 2.63 -3.68
N ASP A 86 3.14 2.46 -4.83
CA ASP A 86 4.61 2.48 -4.89
C ASP A 86 5.19 3.83 -4.43
N ASP A 87 4.46 4.92 -4.67
CA ASP A 87 4.88 6.28 -4.32
C ASP A 87 4.72 6.53 -2.81
N GLU A 88 3.63 6.09 -2.20
CA GLU A 88 3.46 6.17 -0.74
C GLU A 88 4.53 5.35 0.00
N VAL A 89 4.83 4.13 -0.49
CA VAL A 89 5.94 3.33 0.05
C VAL A 89 7.29 4.03 -0.19
N SER A 90 7.49 4.63 -1.37
CA SER A 90 8.68 5.40 -1.72
C SER A 90 8.92 6.55 -0.75
N THR A 91 7.87 7.32 -0.44
CA THR A 91 7.95 8.48 0.44
C THR A 91 8.25 8.07 1.88
N VAL A 92 7.53 7.09 2.42
CA VAL A 92 7.72 6.68 3.82
C VAL A 92 9.06 6.00 4.05
N PHE A 93 9.55 5.20 3.10
CA PHE A 93 10.80 4.45 3.27
C PHE A 93 12.01 5.10 2.59
N GLN A 94 11.83 6.24 1.92
CA GLN A 94 12.86 6.93 1.13
C GLN A 94 13.55 6.00 0.14
N LEU A 95 12.75 5.23 -0.59
CA LEU A 95 13.21 4.22 -1.55
C LEU A 95 13.05 4.70 -2.98
N THR A 96 13.75 4.06 -3.92
CA THR A 96 13.40 4.20 -5.35
C THR A 96 12.11 3.44 -5.65
N SER A 97 11.38 3.83 -6.71
CA SER A 97 10.16 3.12 -7.16
C SER A 97 10.37 1.60 -7.34
N THR A 98 11.53 1.16 -7.82
CA THR A 98 11.85 -0.28 -7.95
C THR A 98 12.01 -0.97 -6.59
N GLN A 99 12.64 -0.30 -5.62
CA GLN A 99 12.77 -0.82 -4.26
C GLN A 99 11.43 -0.83 -3.53
N SER A 100 10.58 0.19 -3.70
CA SER A 100 9.21 0.24 -3.17
C SER A 100 8.35 -0.91 -3.67
N ARG A 101 8.34 -1.16 -4.99
CA ARG A 101 7.64 -2.31 -5.59
C ARG A 101 8.13 -3.63 -5.01
N THR A 102 9.44 -3.77 -4.85
CA THR A 102 10.05 -4.97 -4.29
C THR A 102 9.65 -5.17 -2.83
N LEU A 103 9.66 -4.10 -2.03
CA LEU A 103 9.26 -4.13 -0.63
C LEU A 103 7.77 -4.50 -0.48
N LEU A 104 6.89 -3.87 -1.25
CA LEU A 104 5.46 -4.15 -1.24
C LEU A 104 5.17 -5.60 -1.65
N ARG A 105 5.78 -6.09 -2.75
CA ARG A 105 5.64 -7.48 -3.21
C ARG A 105 6.10 -8.48 -2.17
N ASN A 106 7.27 -8.26 -1.56
CA ASN A 106 7.82 -9.17 -0.55
C ASN A 106 6.98 -9.17 0.73
N THR A 107 6.48 -8.00 1.15
CA THR A 107 5.58 -7.86 2.30
C THR A 107 4.26 -8.63 2.07
N LEU A 108 3.66 -8.49 0.88
CA LEU A 108 2.45 -9.25 0.52
C LEU A 108 2.70 -10.75 0.46
N SER A 109 3.87 -11.18 -0.02
CA SER A 109 4.25 -12.60 -0.04
C SER A 109 4.38 -13.16 1.37
N ARG A 110 5.12 -12.48 2.25
CA ARG A 110 5.39 -12.91 3.63
C ARG A 110 4.14 -12.90 4.51
N TYR A 111 3.27 -11.90 4.33
CA TYR A 111 2.06 -11.70 5.14
C TYR A 111 0.75 -12.00 4.39
N ARG A 112 0.81 -12.89 3.38
CA ARG A 112 -0.29 -13.16 2.44
C ARG A 112 -1.66 -13.34 3.10
N THR A 113 -1.74 -14.15 4.16
CA THR A 113 -3.02 -14.41 4.84
C THR A 113 -3.50 -13.21 5.64
N ARG A 114 -2.58 -12.47 6.27
CA ARG A 114 -2.87 -11.31 7.15
C ARG A 114 -3.19 -10.02 6.39
N LEU A 115 -2.77 -9.93 5.12
CA LEU A 115 -3.01 -8.80 4.21
C LEU A 115 -4.04 -9.11 3.11
N SER A 116 -4.65 -10.29 3.15
CA SER A 116 -5.61 -10.75 2.13
C SER A 116 -6.80 -9.80 1.97
N ASN A 117 -7.32 -9.27 3.09
CA ASN A 117 -8.44 -8.34 3.10
C ASN A 117 -8.08 -6.98 2.47
N GLU A 118 -6.95 -6.40 2.88
CA GLU A 118 -6.46 -5.12 2.32
C GLU A 118 -6.16 -5.25 0.84
N LEU A 119 -5.56 -6.37 0.43
CA LEU A 119 -5.34 -6.68 -0.98
C LEU A 119 -6.67 -6.77 -1.74
N GLN A 120 -7.64 -7.54 -1.25
CA GLN A 120 -8.93 -7.70 -1.91
C GLN A 120 -9.66 -6.38 -2.08
N LYS A 121 -9.69 -5.54 -1.03
CA LYS A 121 -10.31 -4.22 -1.08
C LYS A 121 -9.62 -3.29 -2.06
N THR A 122 -8.29 -3.30 -2.11
CA THR A 122 -7.50 -2.49 -3.04
C THR A 122 -7.78 -2.89 -4.48
N LEU A 123 -7.75 -4.20 -4.79
CA LEU A 123 -8.03 -4.70 -6.13
C LEU A 123 -9.48 -4.44 -6.54
N THR A 124 -10.45 -4.66 -5.65
CA THR A 124 -11.87 -4.38 -5.92
C THR A 124 -12.10 -2.88 -6.20
N SER A 125 -11.53 -2.00 -5.39
CA SER A 125 -11.63 -0.54 -5.59
C SER A 125 -11.00 -0.11 -6.91
N THR A 126 -9.83 -0.67 -7.24
CA THR A 126 -9.12 -0.39 -8.49
C THR A 126 -9.86 -0.92 -9.71
N PHE A 127 -10.49 -2.09 -9.60
CA PHE A 127 -11.30 -2.66 -10.67
C PHE A 127 -12.57 -1.83 -10.92
N ARG A 128 -13.25 -1.40 -9.85
CA ARG A 128 -14.47 -0.59 -9.93
C ARG A 128 -14.25 0.84 -10.45
N SER A 129 -13.01 1.34 -10.45
CA SER A 129 -12.68 2.63 -11.07
C SER A 129 -12.41 2.55 -12.57
N ALA A 130 -12.49 1.34 -13.16
CA ALA A 130 -12.30 1.14 -14.59
C ALA A 130 -13.34 1.90 -15.41
N GLN A 131 -12.88 2.53 -16.49
CA GLN A 131 -13.72 3.31 -17.40
C GLN A 131 -13.88 2.60 -18.73
N SER A 132 -15.12 2.45 -19.19
CA SER A 132 -15.42 1.86 -20.49
C SER A 132 -14.87 2.71 -21.63
N THR A 133 -14.35 2.05 -22.65
CA THR A 133 -13.83 2.63 -23.89
C THR A 133 -14.42 1.86 -25.07
N ASN A 134 -14.16 2.30 -26.31
CA ASN A 134 -14.67 1.62 -27.51
C ASN A 134 -14.16 0.17 -27.68
N SER A 135 -13.05 -0.20 -27.04
CA SER A 135 -12.39 -1.50 -27.24
C SER A 135 -12.21 -2.32 -25.95
N GLY A 136 -12.72 -1.85 -24.81
CA GLY A 136 -12.53 -2.49 -23.51
C GLY A 136 -12.55 -1.46 -22.38
N TYR A 137 -11.68 -1.62 -21.38
CA TYR A 137 -11.66 -0.80 -20.18
C TYR A 137 -10.28 -0.24 -19.86
N ASP A 138 -10.23 1.03 -19.49
CA ASP A 138 -9.04 1.72 -19.01
C ASP A 138 -9.07 1.85 -17.48
N LEU A 139 -7.91 1.69 -16.83
CA LEU A 139 -7.75 1.71 -15.37
C LEU A 139 -6.43 2.37 -14.99
N THR A 140 -6.48 3.23 -13.98
CA THR A 140 -5.28 3.77 -13.34
C THR A 140 -4.89 2.86 -12.18
N ILE A 141 -3.75 2.17 -12.30
CA ILE A 141 -3.24 1.28 -11.25
C ILE A 141 -2.01 1.92 -10.60
N ALA A 142 -2.06 2.05 -9.28
CA ALA A 142 -1.05 2.77 -8.49
C ALA A 142 0.26 1.97 -8.25
N SER A 143 0.26 0.66 -8.53
CA SER A 143 1.43 -0.21 -8.40
C SER A 143 1.42 -1.35 -9.41
N ASP A 144 2.59 -1.65 -10.01
CA ASP A 144 2.74 -2.85 -10.86
C ASP A 144 2.47 -4.14 -10.07
N VAL A 145 2.63 -4.13 -8.74
CA VAL A 145 2.32 -5.29 -7.89
C VAL A 145 0.83 -5.64 -7.97
N PHE A 146 -0.06 -4.65 -8.10
CA PHE A 146 -1.50 -4.90 -8.25
C PHE A 146 -1.83 -5.46 -9.63
N VAL A 147 -1.12 -5.02 -10.67
CA VAL A 147 -1.22 -5.59 -12.03
C VAL A 147 -0.84 -7.06 -12.03
N GLU A 148 0.24 -7.42 -11.32
CA GLU A 148 0.63 -8.81 -11.13
C GLU A 148 -0.49 -9.62 -10.45
N GLN A 149 -1.15 -9.07 -9.42
CA GLN A 149 -2.27 -9.75 -8.76
C GLN A 149 -3.50 -9.89 -9.67
N PHE A 150 -3.87 -8.86 -10.43
CA PHE A 150 -4.95 -8.99 -11.42
C PHE A 150 -4.65 -10.08 -12.43
N ASN A 151 -3.43 -10.11 -12.99
CA ASN A 151 -3.04 -11.13 -13.96
C ASN A 151 -3.01 -12.54 -13.36
N LEU A 152 -2.68 -12.69 -12.07
CA LEU A 152 -2.81 -13.97 -11.36
C LEU A 152 -4.27 -14.41 -11.19
N ILE A 153 -5.21 -13.47 -11.00
CA ILE A 153 -6.65 -13.78 -10.96
C ILE A 153 -7.13 -14.18 -12.35
N VAL A 154 -6.82 -13.38 -13.39
CA VAL A 154 -7.18 -13.67 -14.78
C VAL A 154 -6.68 -15.05 -15.23
N ALA A 155 -5.43 -15.40 -14.87
CA ALA A 155 -4.86 -16.71 -15.20
C ALA A 155 -5.55 -17.89 -14.50
N LYS A 156 -6.23 -17.66 -13.36
CA LYS A 156 -6.99 -18.70 -12.64
C LYS A 156 -8.39 -18.90 -13.22
N GLU A 157 -9.02 -17.84 -13.74
CA GLU A 157 -10.37 -17.91 -14.30
C GLU A 157 -10.42 -18.66 -15.64
N GLY A 158 -9.32 -18.70 -16.41
CA GLY A 158 -9.24 -19.54 -17.60
C GLY A 158 -8.04 -19.27 -18.52
N ALA A 159 -7.61 -20.29 -19.26
CA ALA A 159 -6.59 -20.15 -20.29
C ALA A 159 -7.16 -19.41 -21.51
N GLY A 160 -6.65 -18.20 -21.81
CA GLY A 160 -6.97 -17.49 -23.05
C GLY A 160 -7.30 -16.01 -22.90
N TYR A 161 -7.54 -15.51 -21.69
CA TYR A 161 -7.77 -14.08 -21.48
C TYR A 161 -6.49 -13.27 -21.68
N ASN A 162 -6.63 -12.10 -22.33
CA ASN A 162 -5.52 -11.17 -22.44
C ASN A 162 -5.16 -10.62 -21.04
N PRO A 163 -3.86 -10.54 -20.70
CA PRO A 163 -3.46 -9.92 -19.45
C PRO A 163 -3.80 -8.42 -19.46
N VAL A 164 -3.92 -7.85 -18.26
CA VAL A 164 -3.94 -6.40 -18.05
C VAL A 164 -2.62 -5.83 -18.55
N LYS A 165 -2.68 -4.92 -19.54
CA LYS A 165 -1.50 -4.38 -20.23
C LYS A 165 -1.37 -2.89 -20.00
N LYS A 166 -0.14 -2.44 -19.83
CA LYS A 166 0.19 -1.01 -19.71
C LYS A 166 -0.01 -0.32 -21.06
N LYS A 167 -0.64 0.86 -21.08
CA LYS A 167 -0.89 1.60 -22.34
C LYS A 167 0.37 2.30 -22.86
N SER A 168 1.26 2.74 -21.97
CA SER A 168 2.53 3.34 -22.34
C SER A 168 3.58 3.20 -21.23
N VAL A 169 4.86 3.25 -21.62
CA VAL A 169 5.97 3.21 -20.67
C VAL A 169 5.89 4.42 -19.74
N GLY A 170 6.04 4.20 -18.42
CA GLY A 170 5.99 5.25 -17.40
C GLY A 170 4.59 5.71 -16.97
N SER A 171 3.54 5.34 -17.70
CA SER A 171 2.16 5.67 -17.32
C SER A 171 1.62 4.76 -16.22
N LYS A 172 0.71 5.26 -15.38
CA LYS A 172 -0.11 4.42 -14.47
C LYS A 172 -1.39 3.90 -15.13
N LEU A 173 -1.58 4.12 -16.42
CA LEU A 173 -2.75 3.74 -17.19
C LEU A 173 -2.58 2.36 -17.84
N TYR A 174 -3.54 1.49 -17.58
CA TYR A 174 -3.61 0.12 -18.07
C TYR A 174 -4.92 -0.10 -18.84
N PHE A 175 -4.90 -1.12 -19.68
CA PHE A 175 -6.01 -1.54 -20.50
C PHE A 175 -6.37 -3.01 -20.21
N MET A 176 -7.65 -3.31 -20.20
CA MET A 176 -8.24 -4.65 -20.14
C MET A 176 -9.21 -4.82 -21.30
N SER A 177 -9.12 -5.93 -22.03
CA SER A 177 -10.17 -6.30 -22.98
C SER A 177 -11.47 -6.65 -22.27
N THR A 178 -12.61 -6.53 -22.96
CA THR A 178 -13.93 -6.87 -22.44
C THR A 178 -13.97 -8.28 -21.82
N ASP A 179 -13.35 -9.28 -22.47
CA ASP A 179 -13.32 -10.64 -21.93
C ASP A 179 -12.58 -10.73 -20.58
N THR A 180 -11.47 -9.99 -20.44
CA THR A 180 -10.69 -9.91 -19.21
C THR A 180 -11.47 -9.18 -18.12
N TYR A 181 -12.20 -8.12 -18.48
CA TYR A 181 -13.07 -7.41 -17.55
C TYR A 181 -14.15 -8.33 -17.01
N ASN A 182 -14.87 -9.04 -17.89
CA ASN A 182 -15.94 -9.97 -17.49
C ASN A 182 -15.42 -11.10 -16.60
N ALA A 183 -14.21 -11.61 -16.87
CA ALA A 183 -13.58 -12.61 -16.00
C ALA A 183 -13.30 -12.07 -14.59
N LEU A 184 -12.80 -10.83 -14.49
CA LEU A 184 -12.56 -10.17 -13.20
C LEU A 184 -13.86 -9.76 -12.49
N GLU A 185 -14.90 -9.39 -13.24
CA GLU A 185 -16.23 -9.06 -12.69
C GLU A 185 -16.83 -10.26 -11.95
N ASN A 186 -16.74 -11.46 -12.52
CA ASN A 186 -17.14 -12.71 -11.86
C ASN A 186 -16.39 -12.95 -10.54
N HIS A 187 -15.10 -12.57 -10.49
CA HIS A 187 -14.27 -12.75 -9.30
C HIS A 187 -14.59 -11.74 -8.20
N PHE A 188 -14.79 -10.46 -8.54
CA PHE A 188 -15.03 -9.39 -7.57
C PHE A 188 -16.49 -9.24 -7.14
N GLY A 189 -17.40 -10.00 -7.75
CA GLY A 189 -18.82 -9.97 -7.46
C GLY A 189 -19.48 -8.73 -8.06
N GLY A 190 -20.00 -8.88 -9.28
CA GLY A 190 -21.00 -7.98 -9.86
C GLY A 190 -22.26 -7.88 -8.99
#